data_AF-A0A3B9AK13-F1
#
_entry.id   AF-A0A3B9AK13-F1
#
_cell.length_a   1.000
_cell.length_b   1.000
_cell.length_c   1.000
_cell.angle_alpha   90.00
_cell.angle_beta   90.00
_cell.angle_gamma   90.00
#
_symmetry.space_group_name_H-M   'P 1'
#
loop_
_entity.id
_entity.type
_entity.pdbx_description
1 polymer ?
#
loop_
_entity_poly.entity_id
_entity_poly.type
_entity_poly.pdbx_seq_one_letter_code
_entity_poly.pdbx_strand_id
1 'polypeptide(L)'
;MIAHDPKAWFVWPYHFHRSDTVRRLFPWILAVCAYSWLVAWLELEVWQLSEKNQIRNITIMHTLLGFVLSFLLVFRTNTAYERWWEGRKLWGALVNNSRNLAMKLAAILPAKDPDRTFFRKTIPMYALTLKNHLRSEETRLELFDDIPEA
;
A
#
# COMPACT_ATOMS: atom_id res chain seq x y z
N MET A 1 12.24 -13.07 -15.71
CA MET A 1 12.43 -13.75 -14.41
C MET A 1 13.42 -12.91 -13.64
N ILE A 2 13.01 -12.26 -12.54
CA ILE A 2 13.95 -11.49 -11.71
C ILE A 2 14.82 -12.54 -11.01
N ALA A 3 16.13 -12.52 -11.27
CA ALA A 3 17.06 -13.42 -10.60
C ALA A 3 17.10 -13.04 -9.11
N HIS A 4 16.68 -13.96 -8.24
CA HIS A 4 16.74 -13.75 -6.81
C HIS A 4 18.16 -14.07 -6.33
N ASP A 5 18.89 -13.06 -5.85
CA ASP A 5 20.18 -13.25 -5.20
C ASP A 5 19.96 -13.61 -3.72
N PRO A 6 20.26 -14.85 -3.31
CA PRO A 6 20.04 -15.31 -1.93
C PRO A 6 20.96 -14.61 -0.91
N LYS A 7 21.92 -13.78 -1.32
CA LYS A 7 22.76 -12.97 -0.41
C LYS A 7 22.26 -11.54 -0.21
N ALA A 8 21.25 -11.11 -0.99
CA ALA A 8 20.72 -9.76 -0.94
C ALA A 8 20.04 -9.41 0.40
N TRP A 9 19.68 -10.41 1.22
CA TRP A 9 19.06 -10.18 2.54
C TRP A 9 19.99 -9.41 3.49
N PHE A 10 21.31 -9.57 3.36
CA PHE A 10 22.29 -8.85 4.20
C PHE A 10 22.43 -7.37 3.83
N VAL A 11 22.06 -6.98 2.61
CA VAL A 11 22.18 -5.60 2.10
C VAL A 11 20.93 -4.76 2.42
N TRP A 12 19.84 -5.43 2.77
CA TRP A 12 18.53 -4.84 3.09
C TRP A 12 18.54 -3.87 4.30
N PRO A 13 19.23 -4.16 5.41
CA PRO A 13 19.33 -3.25 6.55
C PRO A 13 19.89 -1.88 6.18
N TYR A 14 20.78 -1.82 5.18
CA TYR A 14 21.42 -0.58 4.74
C TYR A 14 20.52 0.29 3.84
N HIS A 15 19.58 -0.33 3.10
CA HIS A 15 18.60 0.38 2.27
C HIS A 15 17.35 0.81 3.06
N PHE A 16 17.20 0.33 4.30
CA PHE A 16 16.05 0.56 5.18
C PHE A 16 15.80 2.05 5.51
N HIS A 17 16.85 2.89 5.46
CA HIS A 17 16.76 4.31 5.80
C HIS A 17 16.03 5.18 4.75
N ARG A 18 15.72 4.65 3.55
CA ARG A 18 15.05 5.42 2.48
C ARG A 18 13.52 5.32 2.47
N SER A 19 12.93 4.50 3.35
CA SER A 19 11.48 4.32 3.38
C SER A 19 10.77 5.51 4.05
N ASP A 20 9.94 6.22 3.29
CA ASP A 20 9.16 7.39 3.76
C ASP A 20 8.27 7.04 4.97
N THR A 21 7.74 5.82 4.99
CA THR A 21 6.94 5.30 6.12
C THR A 21 7.75 5.27 7.41
N VAL A 22 9.02 4.87 7.34
CA VAL A 22 9.90 4.80 8.53
C VAL A 22 10.17 6.21 9.04
N ARG A 23 10.49 7.16 8.16
CA ARG A 23 10.74 8.56 8.55
C ARG A 23 9.53 9.19 9.25
N ARG A 24 8.32 8.84 8.80
CA ARG A 24 7.06 9.32 9.38
C ARG A 24 6.73 8.65 10.73
N LEU A 25 7.06 7.37 10.90
CA LEU A 25 6.78 6.61 12.13
C LEU A 25 7.89 6.74 13.19
N PHE A 26 9.11 7.07 12.80
CA PHE A 26 10.27 7.17 13.68
C PHE A 26 10.06 8.04 14.93
N PRO A 27 9.51 9.28 14.85
CA PRO A 27 9.29 10.09 16.05
C PRO A 27 8.27 9.45 17.01
N TRP A 28 7.28 8.75 16.47
CA TRP A 28 6.27 8.05 17.28
C TRP A 28 6.85 6.81 17.97
N ILE A 29 7.73 6.07 17.29
CA ILE A 29 8.45 4.94 17.90
C ILE A 29 9.29 5.44 19.08
N LEU A 30 10.05 6.52 18.90
CA LEU A 30 10.86 7.11 19.98
C LEU A 30 10.00 7.60 21.15
N ALA A 31 8.85 8.23 20.86
CA ALA A 31 7.92 8.68 21.90
C ALA A 31 7.37 7.51 22.73
N VAL A 32 6.98 6.41 22.08
CA VAL A 32 6.50 5.20 22.77
C VAL A 32 7.62 4.54 23.57
N CYS A 33 8.84 4.46 23.03
CA CYS A 33 9.99 3.93 23.75
C CYS A 33 10.30 4.75 25.01
N ALA A 34 10.32 6.08 24.91
CA ALA A 34 10.56 6.97 26.04
C ALA A 34 9.44 6.84 27.09
N TYR A 35 8.19 6.76 26.66
CA TYR A 35 7.04 6.55 27.54
C TYR A 35 7.14 5.22 28.29
N SER A 36 7.39 4.11 27.58
CA SER A 36 7.52 2.78 28.20
C SER A 36 8.70 2.72 29.17
N TRP A 37 9.83 3.36 28.84
CA TRP A 37 10.98 3.45 29.73
C TRP A 37 10.66 4.23 31.01
N LEU A 38 9.98 5.38 30.89
CA LEU A 38 9.58 6.20 32.03
C LEU A 38 8.62 5.45 32.96
N VAL A 39 7.63 4.76 32.41
CA VAL A 39 6.68 3.94 33.19
C VAL A 39 7.40 2.81 33.92
N ALA A 40 8.29 2.08 33.23
CA ALA A 40 9.07 1.01 33.83
C ALA A 40 10.01 1.51 34.95
N TRP A 41 10.64 2.67 34.74
CA TRP A 41 11.50 3.29 35.75
C TRP A 41 10.71 3.71 37.00
N LEU A 42 9.54 4.31 36.83
CA LEU A 42 8.65 4.69 37.95
C LEU A 42 8.16 3.46 38.74
N GLU A 43 7.81 2.37 38.04
CA GLU A 43 7.35 1.12 38.67
C GLU A 43 8.45 0.48 39.53
N LEU A 44 9.68 0.40 38.99
CA LEU A 44 10.80 -0.30 39.65
C LEU A 44 11.45 0.52 40.77
N GLU A 45 11.68 1.82 40.56
CA GLU A 45 12.47 2.65 41.49
C GLU A 45 11.61 3.31 42.58
N VAL A 46 10.43 3.81 42.23
CA VAL A 46 9.61 4.64 43.13
C VAL A 46 8.58 3.79 43.88
N TRP A 47 7.94 2.84 43.21
CA TRP A 47 6.79 2.15 43.77
C TRP A 47 7.11 0.85 44.50
N GLN A 48 8.29 0.24 44.27
CA GLN A 48 8.72 -1.02 44.90
C GLN A 48 7.56 -2.03 45.06
N LEU A 49 6.74 -2.16 44.00
CA LEU A 49 5.54 -2.99 44.01
C LEU A 49 5.96 -4.46 43.95
N SER A 50 6.27 -4.99 45.14
CA SER A 50 6.46 -6.41 45.41
C SER A 50 5.36 -7.24 44.73
N GLU A 51 5.74 -8.39 44.18
CA GLU A 51 5.08 -9.27 43.19
C GLU A 51 3.60 -9.72 43.42
N LYS A 52 2.83 -9.08 44.29
CA LYS A 52 1.55 -9.59 44.80
C LYS A 52 0.27 -8.82 44.46
N ASN A 53 0.30 -7.81 43.59
CA ASN A 53 -0.88 -6.98 43.32
C ASN A 53 -1.59 -7.25 41.98
N GLN A 54 -2.90 -6.93 41.97
CA GLN A 54 -3.91 -7.07 40.89
C GLN A 54 -3.51 -6.52 39.50
N ILE A 55 -2.34 -5.89 39.36
CA ILE A 55 -1.77 -5.32 38.14
C ILE A 55 -1.58 -6.40 37.06
N ARG A 56 -1.38 -7.68 37.43
CA ARG A 56 -1.29 -8.81 36.48
C ARG A 56 -2.49 -8.92 35.53
N ASN A 57 -3.69 -8.47 35.93
CA ASN A 57 -4.87 -8.52 35.07
C ASN A 57 -4.81 -7.53 33.89
N ILE A 58 -3.97 -6.49 33.96
CA ILE A 58 -3.81 -5.51 32.86
C ILE A 58 -3.19 -6.17 31.63
N THR A 59 -2.28 -7.14 31.81
CA THR A 59 -1.67 -7.91 30.72
C THR A 59 -2.70 -8.72 29.92
N ILE A 60 -3.73 -9.26 30.59
CA ILE A 60 -4.82 -10.01 29.94
C ILE A 60 -5.63 -9.07 29.04
N MET A 61 -5.95 -7.86 29.52
CA MET A 61 -6.65 -6.85 28.72
C MET A 61 -5.82 -6.41 27.50
N HIS A 62 -4.52 -6.16 27.67
CA HIS A 62 -3.63 -5.85 26.54
C HIS A 62 -3.51 -6.99 25.54
N THR A 63 -3.50 -8.24 25.99
CA THR A 63 -3.42 -9.41 25.11
C THR A 63 -4.68 -9.53 24.26
N LEU A 64 -5.86 -9.37 24.86
CA LEU A 64 -7.14 -9.41 24.14
C LEU A 64 -7.26 -8.26 23.14
N LEU A 65 -6.92 -7.03 23.56
CA LEU A 65 -6.92 -5.87 22.67
C LEU A 65 -5.91 -6.03 21.53
N GLY A 66 -4.70 -6.50 21.82
CA GLY A 66 -3.66 -6.76 20.83
C GLY A 66 -4.07 -7.84 19.82
N PHE A 67 -4.76 -8.89 20.28
CA PHE A 67 -5.32 -9.92 19.41
C PHE A 67 -6.35 -9.34 18.43
N VAL A 68 -7.33 -8.57 18.92
CA VAL A 68 -8.37 -7.96 18.08
C VAL A 68 -7.76 -6.98 17.08
N LEU A 69 -6.82 -6.13 17.52
CA LEU A 69 -6.13 -5.18 16.65
C LEU A 69 -5.32 -5.89 15.55
N SER A 70 -4.60 -6.96 15.90
CA SER A 70 -3.85 -7.77 14.94
C SER A 70 -4.76 -8.40 13.90
N PHE A 71 -5.88 -8.98 14.34
CA PHE A 71 -6.88 -9.56 13.46
C PHE A 71 -7.43 -8.51 12.47
N LEU A 72 -7.88 -7.35 12.96
CA LEU A 72 -8.37 -6.26 12.12
C LEU A 72 -7.32 -5.75 11.15
N LEU A 73 -6.06 -5.65 11.57
CA LEU A 73 -4.96 -5.24 10.72
C LEU A 73 -4.81 -6.21 9.54
N VAL A 74 -4.86 -7.53 9.79
CA VAL A 74 -4.74 -8.56 8.75
C VAL A 74 -5.83 -8.40 7.69
N PHE A 75 -7.10 -8.26 8.08
CA PHE A 75 -8.19 -8.05 7.11
C PHE A 75 -7.96 -6.78 6.30
N ARG A 76 -7.64 -5.67 6.97
CA ARG A 76 -7.40 -4.40 6.30
C ARG A 76 -6.24 -4.47 5.31
N THR A 77 -5.15 -5.14 5.68
CA THR A 77 -4.00 -5.32 4.79
C THR A 77 -4.31 -6.23 3.61
N ASN A 78 -5.09 -7.29 3.81
CA ASN A 78 -5.50 -8.19 2.73
C ASN A 78 -6.38 -7.46 1.71
N THR A 79 -7.42 -6.74 2.17
CA THR A 79 -8.28 -5.97 1.26
C THR A 79 -7.52 -4.87 0.52
N ALA A 80 -6.61 -4.16 1.19
CA ALA A 80 -5.76 -3.16 0.55
C ALA A 80 -4.85 -3.79 -0.52
N TYR A 81 -4.29 -4.97 -0.23
CA TYR A 81 -3.45 -5.72 -1.17
C TYR A 81 -4.24 -6.20 -2.39
N GLU A 82 -5.45 -6.74 -2.18
CA GLU A 82 -6.34 -7.16 -3.27
C GLU A 82 -6.68 -5.99 -4.20
N ARG A 83 -7.04 -4.82 -3.64
CA ARG A 83 -7.30 -3.59 -4.43
C ARG A 83 -6.08 -3.16 -5.24
N TRP A 84 -4.89 -3.19 -4.63
CA TRP A 84 -3.64 -2.87 -5.34
C TRP A 84 -3.37 -3.87 -6.48
N TRP A 85 -3.56 -5.16 -6.21
CA TRP A 85 -3.36 -6.22 -7.19
C TRP A 85 -4.37 -6.17 -8.32
N GLU A 86 -5.63 -5.85 -8.02
CA GLU A 86 -6.68 -5.63 -9.01
C GLU A 86 -6.33 -4.48 -9.95
N GLY A 87 -5.93 -3.33 -9.41
CA GLY A 87 -5.44 -2.21 -10.23
C GLY A 87 -4.31 -2.63 -11.16
N ARG A 88 -3.33 -3.39 -10.66
CA ARG A 88 -2.22 -3.89 -11.49
C ARG A 88 -2.68 -4.83 -12.61
N LYS A 89 -3.62 -5.72 -12.32
CA LYS A 89 -4.23 -6.64 -13.30
C LYS A 89 -4.96 -5.87 -14.40
N LEU A 90 -5.78 -4.88 -14.05
CA LEU A 90 -6.51 -4.03 -15.01
C LEU A 90 -5.56 -3.27 -15.93
N TRP A 91 -4.50 -2.67 -15.39
CA TRP A 91 -3.45 -2.04 -16.21
C TRP A 91 -2.74 -3.03 -17.15
N GLY A 92 -2.51 -4.26 -16.69
CA GLY A 92 -1.95 -5.33 -17.53
C GLY A 92 -2.90 -5.72 -18.67
N ALA A 93 -4.19 -5.87 -18.37
CA ALA A 93 -5.23 -6.15 -19.36
C ALA A 93 -5.34 -5.02 -20.40
N LEU A 94 -5.27 -3.76 -19.98
CA LEU A 94 -5.28 -2.60 -20.88
C LEU A 94 -4.13 -2.66 -21.90
N VAL A 95 -2.91 -2.98 -21.45
CA VAL A 95 -1.74 -3.10 -22.34
C VAL A 95 -1.94 -4.22 -23.35
N ASN A 96 -2.40 -5.40 -22.90
CA ASN A 96 -2.61 -6.55 -23.78
C ASN A 96 -3.72 -6.29 -24.81
N ASN A 97 -4.85 -5.72 -24.37
CA ASN A 97 -5.97 -5.37 -25.25
C ASN A 97 -5.57 -4.29 -26.26
N SER A 98 -4.80 -3.28 -25.85
CA SER A 98 -4.29 -2.24 -26.74
C SER A 98 -3.37 -2.81 -27.83
N ARG A 99 -2.48 -3.75 -27.48
CA ARG A 99 -1.60 -4.44 -28.44
C ARG A 99 -2.40 -5.29 -29.42
N ASN A 100 -3.34 -6.10 -28.91
CA ASN A 100 -4.20 -6.93 -29.74
C ASN A 100 -5.03 -6.09 -30.71
N LEU A 101 -5.59 -4.97 -30.24
CA LEU A 101 -6.34 -4.04 -31.07
C LEU A 101 -5.46 -3.45 -32.18
N ALA A 102 -4.27 -2.95 -31.84
CA ALA A 102 -3.34 -2.40 -32.80
C ALA A 102 -2.90 -3.42 -33.87
N MET A 103 -2.64 -4.67 -33.46
CA MET A 103 -2.30 -5.76 -34.38
C MET A 103 -3.45 -6.10 -35.33
N LYS A 104 -4.68 -6.24 -34.81
CA LYS A 104 -5.87 -6.53 -35.62
C LYS A 104 -6.13 -5.42 -36.63
N LEU A 105 -6.07 -4.16 -36.20
CA LEU A 105 -6.23 -3.00 -37.09
C LEU A 105 -5.13 -2.94 -38.15
N ALA A 106 -3.89 -3.28 -37.81
CA ALA A 106 -2.80 -3.34 -38.78
C ALA A 106 -2.98 -4.44 -39.85
N ALA A 107 -3.69 -5.52 -39.51
CA ALA A 107 -3.99 -6.62 -40.43
C ALA A 107 -5.24 -6.37 -41.29
N ILE A 108 -6.25 -5.68 -40.74
CA ILE A 108 -7.52 -5.43 -41.43
C ILE A 108 -7.43 -4.17 -42.32
N LEU A 109 -6.76 -3.11 -41.87
CA LEU A 109 -6.70 -1.85 -42.58
C LEU A 109 -5.60 -1.84 -43.67
N PRO A 110 -5.92 -1.40 -44.90
CA PRO A 110 -4.94 -1.19 -45.95
C PRO A 110 -3.80 -0.25 -45.52
N ALA A 111 -2.63 -0.38 -46.15
CA ALA A 111 -1.44 0.38 -45.77
C ALA A 111 -1.57 1.91 -45.92
N LYS A 112 -2.43 2.38 -46.84
CA LYS A 112 -2.69 3.81 -47.10
C LYS A 112 -3.96 4.35 -46.44
N ASP A 113 -4.57 3.58 -45.55
CA ASP A 113 -5.80 3.98 -44.87
C ASP A 113 -5.52 5.09 -43.84
N PRO A 114 -6.22 6.24 -43.89
CA PRO A 114 -6.06 7.31 -42.91
C PRO A 114 -6.36 6.85 -41.47
N ASP A 115 -7.27 5.89 -41.29
CA ASP A 115 -7.67 5.38 -39.96
C ASP A 115 -6.51 4.65 -39.28
N ARG A 116 -5.60 4.05 -40.05
CA ARG A 116 -4.40 3.40 -39.54
C ARG A 116 -3.50 4.39 -38.78
N THR A 117 -3.41 5.62 -39.27
CA THR A 117 -2.64 6.69 -38.61
C THR A 117 -3.36 7.21 -37.37
N PHE A 118 -4.69 7.32 -37.45
CA PHE A 118 -5.53 7.70 -36.32
C PHE A 118 -5.36 6.72 -35.15
N PHE A 119 -5.65 5.43 -35.34
CA PHE A 119 -5.57 4.43 -34.25
C PHE A 119 -4.16 4.24 -33.69
N ARG A 120 -3.12 4.38 -34.54
CA ARG A 120 -1.73 4.34 -34.08
C ARG A 120 -1.42 5.42 -33.03
N LYS A 121 -2.07 6.58 -33.13
CA LYS A 121 -1.93 7.69 -32.16
C LYS A 121 -2.92 7.55 -31.00
N THR A 122 -4.18 7.22 -31.28
CA THR A 122 -5.27 7.25 -30.29
C THR A 122 -5.15 6.14 -29.25
N ILE A 123 -4.74 4.92 -29.64
CA ILE A 123 -4.62 3.78 -28.70
C ILE A 123 -3.64 4.08 -27.55
N PRO A 124 -2.38 4.49 -27.78
CA PRO A 124 -1.49 4.86 -26.69
C PRO A 124 -1.91 6.17 -26.00
N MET A 125 -2.54 7.10 -26.71
CA MET A 125 -3.07 8.33 -26.12
C MET A 125 -4.12 8.03 -25.05
N TYR A 126 -5.03 7.08 -25.29
CA TYR A 126 -6.02 6.67 -24.30
C TYR A 126 -5.37 6.21 -22.98
N ALA A 127 -4.35 5.36 -23.05
CA ALA A 127 -3.64 4.88 -21.85
C ALA A 127 -2.94 6.04 -21.10
N LEU A 128 -2.42 7.02 -21.83
CA LEU A 128 -1.80 8.21 -21.25
C LEU A 128 -2.84 9.12 -20.56
N THR A 129 -3.94 9.40 -21.24
CA THR A 129 -5.04 10.22 -20.71
C THR A 129 -5.66 9.55 -19.49
N LEU A 130 -5.90 8.23 -19.53
CA LEU A 130 -6.41 7.47 -18.39
C LEU A 130 -5.46 7.55 -17.18
N LYS A 131 -4.15 7.45 -17.40
CA LYS A 131 -3.15 7.61 -16.34
C LYS A 131 -3.20 9.00 -15.72
N ASN A 132 -3.37 10.04 -16.53
CA ASN A 132 -3.46 11.42 -16.06
C ASN A 132 -4.78 11.67 -15.32
N HIS A 133 -5.89 11.14 -15.84
CA HIS A 133 -7.21 11.20 -15.21
C HIS A 133 -7.20 10.54 -13.82
N LEU A 134 -6.70 9.31 -13.69
CA LEU A 134 -6.57 8.59 -12.41
C LEU A 134 -5.57 9.23 -11.42
N ARG A 135 -4.77 10.20 -11.87
CA ARG A 135 -3.84 10.98 -11.03
C ARG A 135 -4.36 12.36 -10.71
N SER A 136 -5.42 12.81 -11.35
CA SER A 136 -6.00 14.10 -11.09
C SER A 136 -6.74 14.10 -9.75
N GLU A 137 -6.62 15.21 -9.02
CA GLU A 137 -7.30 15.42 -7.74
C GLU A 137 -8.83 15.50 -7.91
N GLU A 138 -9.30 15.99 -9.05
CA GLU A 138 -10.73 16.10 -9.40
C GLU A 138 -11.40 14.72 -9.48
N THR A 139 -10.79 13.77 -10.19
CA THR A 139 -11.28 12.37 -10.26
C THR A 139 -11.18 11.64 -8.92
N ARG A 140 -10.30 12.08 -8.01
CA ARG A 140 -10.24 11.51 -6.66
C ARG A 140 -11.52 11.85 -5.89
N LEU A 141 -12.08 13.04 -6.07
CA LEU A 141 -13.28 13.52 -5.38
C LEU A 141 -14.57 12.92 -5.96
N GLU A 142 -14.67 12.81 -7.29
CA GLU A 142 -15.83 12.20 -7.98
C GLU A 142 -16.15 10.77 -7.50
N LEU A 143 -15.14 10.00 -7.05
CA LEU A 143 -15.35 8.64 -6.54
C LEU A 143 -15.99 8.61 -5.13
N PHE A 144 -15.91 9.71 -4.37
CA PHE A 144 -16.43 9.80 -3.01
C PHE A 144 -17.74 10.59 -2.91
N ASP A 145 -18.16 11.30 -3.96
CA ASP A 145 -19.41 12.07 -3.99
C ASP A 145 -20.67 11.19 -3.85
N ASP A 146 -20.58 9.89 -4.19
CA ASP A 146 -21.67 8.92 -4.07
C ASP A 146 -21.72 8.16 -2.72
N ILE A 147 -20.82 8.45 -1.77
CA ILE A 147 -20.85 7.83 -0.44
C ILE A 147 -21.63 8.74 0.50
N PRO A 148 -22.85 8.37 0.96
CA PRO A 148 -23.57 9.18 1.94
C PRO A 148 -22.69 9.36 3.18
N GLU A 149 -22.55 10.62 3.62
CA GLU A 149 -21.88 10.96 4.88
C GLU A 149 -22.53 10.16 6.01
N ALA A 150 -21.74 9.33 6.68
CA ALA A 150 -22.17 8.51 7.82
C ALA A 150 -22.09 9.27 9.13
#